data_AF-A0A6I2X7R7-F1
#
_entry.id   AF-A0A6I2X7R7-F1
#
_cell.length_a   1.000
_cell.length_b   1.000
_cell.length_c   1.000
_cell.angle_alpha   90.00
_cell.angle_beta   90.00
_cell.angle_gamma   90.00
#
_symmetry.space_group_name_H-M   'P 1'
#
loop_
_entity.id
_entity.type
_entity.pdbx_description
1 polymer ?
#
loop_
_entity_poly.entity_id
_entity_poly.type
_entity_poly.pdbx_seq_one_letter_code
_entity_poly.pdbx_strand_id
1 'polypeptide(L)' 'MSKPGIFDDLTVEKLTDDLRSLGYIADRGLATAIFIALKLGKPLLLEGEV' A
#
# COMPACT_ATOMS: atom_id res chain seq x y z
N MET A 1 17.71 0.87 20.47
CA MET A 1 16.65 0.42 19.55
C MET A 1 16.41 1.48 18.49
N SER A 2 16.51 1.14 17.20
CA SER A 2 16.01 2.01 16.13
C SER A 2 14.49 2.09 16.20
N LYS A 3 13.92 3.27 15.88
CA LYS A 3 12.46 3.43 15.80
C LYS A 3 11.89 2.55 14.68
N PRO A 4 10.70 1.94 14.87
CA PRO A 4 10.03 1.26 13.78
C PRO A 4 9.77 2.24 12.64
N GLY A 5 10.00 1.77 11.41
CA GLY A 5 9.63 2.47 10.19
C GLY A 5 8.11 2.63 10.10
N ILE A 6 7.66 3.72 9.46
CA ILE A 6 6.24 4.09 9.33
C ILE A 6 5.38 2.94 8.76
N PHE A 7 5.98 2.01 8.00
CA PHE A 7 5.28 0.92 7.32
C PHE A 7 5.69 -0.47 7.82
N ASP A 8 6.32 -0.61 8.99
CA ASP A 8 6.85 -1.90 9.45
C ASP A 8 5.76 -2.95 9.63
N ASP A 9 4.62 -2.57 10.20
CA ASP A 9 3.45 -3.44 10.43
C ASP A 9 2.49 -3.52 9.22
N LEU A 10 2.90 -2.99 8.06
CA LEU A 10 2.08 -3.02 6.86
C LEU A 10 2.06 -4.44 6.27
N THR A 11 0.86 -4.94 5.92
CA THR A 11 0.66 -6.14 5.11
C THR A 11 -0.24 -5.81 3.92
N VAL A 12 -0.31 -6.69 2.92
CA VAL A 12 -1.20 -6.49 1.76
C VAL A 12 -2.66 -6.46 2.21
N GLU A 13 -3.04 -7.35 3.13
CA GLU A 13 -4.38 -7.43 3.69
C GLU A 13 -4.74 -6.15 4.46
N LYS A 14 -3.85 -5.71 5.36
CA LYS A 14 -4.06 -4.47 6.12
C LYS A 14 -4.20 -3.27 5.21
N LEU A 15 -3.33 -3.16 4.19
CA LEU A 15 -3.39 -2.05 3.25
C LEU A 15 -4.68 -2.06 2.41
N THR A 16 -5.16 -3.24 2.03
CA THR A 16 -6.45 -3.40 1.32
C THR A 16 -7.61 -2.91 2.18
N ASP A 17 -7.63 -3.29 3.47
CA ASP A 17 -8.67 -2.87 4.41
C ASP A 17 -8.59 -1.37 4.72
N ASP A 18 -7.39 -0.82 4.91
CA ASP A 18 -7.16 0.60 5.14
C ASP A 18 -7.65 1.43 3.95
N LEU A 19 -7.28 1.05 2.72
CA LEU A 19 -7.73 1.72 1.49
C LEU A 19 -9.25 1.67 1.35
N ARG A 20 -9.86 0.51 1.61
CA ARG A 20 -11.32 0.35 1.59
C ARG A 20 -12.02 1.24 2.62
N SER A 21 -11.46 1.36 3.83
CA SER A 21 -12.02 2.22 4.89
C SER A 21 -12.04 3.70 4.51
N LEU A 22 -11.12 4.11 3.63
CA LEU A 22 -11.01 5.46 3.07
C LEU A 22 -11.83 5.63 1.77
N GLY A 23 -12.55 4.60 1.32
CA GLY A 23 -13.36 4.64 0.11
C GLY A 23 -12.60 4.35 -1.19
N TYR A 24 -11.34 3.88 -1.11
CA TYR A 24 -10.59 3.43 -2.28
C TYR A 24 -10.89 1.98 -2.63
N ILE A 25 -10.96 1.70 -3.93
CA ILE A 25 -11.02 0.34 -4.46
C ILE A 25 -9.58 -0.10 -4.73
N ALA A 26 -9.11 -1.05 -3.94
CA ALA A 26 -7.84 -1.72 -4.19
C ALA A 26 -8.08 -3.23 -4.22
N ASP A 27 -7.87 -3.83 -5.39
CA ASP A 27 -7.75 -5.27 -5.47
C ASP A 27 -6.41 -5.72 -4.86
N ARG A 28 -6.22 -7.04 -4.76
CA ARG A 28 -4.98 -7.62 -4.23
C ARG A 28 -3.76 -7.17 -5.05
N GLY A 29 -3.90 -6.96 -6.36
CA GLY A 29 -2.81 -6.55 -7.25
C GLY A 29 -2.33 -5.14 -6.93
N LEU A 30 -3.25 -4.18 -6.90
CA LEU A 30 -2.99 -2.79 -6.57
C LEU A 30 -2.42 -2.66 -5.15
N ALA A 31 -3.02 -3.35 -4.16
CA ALA A 31 -2.52 -3.36 -2.80
C ALA A 31 -1.09 -3.91 -2.70
N THR A 32 -0.77 -4.96 -3.46
CA THR A 32 0.60 -5.53 -3.49
C THR A 32 1.60 -4.55 -4.10
N ALA A 33 1.25 -3.87 -5.20
CA ALA A 33 2.11 -2.90 -5.85
C ALA A 33 2.42 -1.71 -4.92
N ILE A 34 1.40 -1.16 -4.24
CA ILE A 34 1.57 -0.09 -3.25
C ILE A 34 2.43 -0.58 -2.08
N PHE A 35 2.17 -1.78 -1.55
CA PHE A 35 2.96 -2.36 -0.47
C PHE A 35 4.46 -2.43 -0.81
N ILE A 36 4.81 -2.94 -2.00
CA ILE A 36 6.20 -3.04 -2.45
C ILE A 36 6.82 -1.64 -2.63
N ALA A 37 6.10 -0.70 -3.24
CA ALA A 37 6.57 0.66 -3.43
C ALA A 37 6.89 1.36 -2.09
N LEU A 38 6.02 1.20 -1.09
CA LEU A 38 6.23 1.74 0.26
C LEU A 38 7.40 1.08 0.98
N LYS A 39 7.55 -0.26 0.90
CA LYS A 39 8.67 -0.99 1.52
C LYS A 39 10.02 -0.66 0.87
N LEU A 40 10.05 -0.40 -0.45
CA LEU A 40 11.26 -0.04 -1.17
C LEU A 40 11.57 1.47 -1.14
N GLY A 41 10.64 2.30 -0.64
CA GLY A 41 10.75 3.76 -0.72
C GLY A 41 10.85 4.26 -2.16
N LYS A 42 10.06 3.68 -3.07
CA LYS A 42 10.05 4.00 -4.50
C LYS A 42 8.71 4.63 -4.91
N PRO A 43 8.71 5.58 -5.86
CA PRO A 43 7.48 6.14 -6.39
C PRO A 43 6.71 5.07 -7.18
N LEU A 44 5.38 5.15 -7.15
CA LEU A 44 4.46 4.32 -7.93
C LEU A 44 3.60 5.23 -8.80
N LEU A 45 3.61 5.01 -10.12
CA LEU A 45 2.68 5.64 -11.03
C LEU A 45 1.39 4.82 -11.04
N LEU A 46 0.27 5.47 -10.75
CA LEU A 46 -1.06 4.88 -10.84
C LEU A 46 -1.83 5.56 -11.96
N GLU A 47 -2.25 4.77 -12.93
CA GLU A 47 -3.15 5.21 -14.00
C GLU A 47 -4.57 4.75 -13.66
N GLY A 48 -5.56 5.60 -13.96
CA GLY A 48 -6.97 5.24 -13.85
C GLY A 48 -7.45 4.45 -15.05
N GLU A 49 -8.71 4.01 -15.01
CA GLU A 49 -9.38 3.49 -16.20
C GLU A 49 -9.38 4.57 -17.31
N VAL A 50 -9.14 4.15 -18.56
CA VAL A 50 -9.12 5.02 -19.75
C VAL A 50 -10.51 5.24 -20.32
#